data_AF-A0A1X7R2V4-F1
#
_entry.id   AF-A0A1X7R2V4-F1
#
_cell.length_a   1.000
_cell.length_b   1.000
_cell.length_c   1.000
_cell.angle_alpha   90.00
_cell.angle_beta   90.00
_cell.angle_gamma   90.00
#
_symmetry.space_group_name_H-M   'P 1'
#
loop_
_entity.id
_entity.type
_entity.pdbx_description
1 polymer ?
#
loop_
_entity_poly.entity_id
_entity_poly.type
_entity_poly.pdbx_seq_one_letter_code
_entity_poly.pdbx_strand_id
1 'polypeptide(L)'
;MLSTIVDYIEEIKDQFVPIIAKAEDEVEEANDGDDDDDEDEDEDEDEDEEEEEAKDQYDELREECLQTDKGKALKHHYDECVARVQMQKEQPGYEDLENKEDCVEEFFHLQHYMDSCAAPRLFSKLK
;
A
#
# COMPACT_ATOMS: atom_id res chain seq x y z
N MET A 1 -45.80 -2.52 -2.73
CA MET A 1 -44.53 -2.84 -2.05
C MET A 1 -43.40 -3.28 -3.00
N LEU A 2 -43.64 -3.41 -4.32
CA LEU A 2 -42.57 -3.67 -5.29
C LEU A 2 -41.88 -2.38 -5.79
N SER A 3 -42.60 -1.24 -5.80
CA SER A 3 -42.05 0.06 -6.23
C SER A 3 -40.82 0.47 -5.40
N THR A 4 -40.88 0.29 -4.08
CA THR A 4 -39.83 0.69 -3.15
C THR A 4 -38.53 -0.08 -3.31
N ILE A 5 -38.57 -1.30 -3.86
CA ILE A 5 -37.36 -2.10 -4.11
C ILE A 5 -36.68 -1.63 -5.40
N VAL A 6 -37.45 -1.23 -6.41
CA VAL A 6 -36.90 -0.70 -7.66
C VAL A 6 -36.21 0.64 -7.41
N ASP A 7 -36.83 1.52 -6.63
CA ASP A 7 -36.27 2.82 -6.25
C ASP A 7 -34.92 2.65 -5.50
N TYR A 8 -34.84 1.66 -4.60
CA TYR A 8 -33.63 1.36 -3.84
C TYR A 8 -32.50 0.77 -4.70
N ILE A 9 -32.85 -0.01 -5.73
CA ILE A 9 -31.87 -0.59 -6.66
C ILE A 9 -31.30 0.48 -7.60
N GLU A 10 -32.10 1.47 -7.99
CA GLU A 10 -31.63 2.62 -8.77
C GLU A 10 -30.66 3.49 -7.97
N GLU A 11 -30.97 3.76 -6.71
CA GLU A 11 -30.09 4.55 -5.83
C GLU A 11 -28.74 3.86 -5.56
N ILE A 12 -28.74 2.52 -5.46
CA ILE A 12 -27.50 1.73 -5.34
C ILE A 12 -26.71 1.79 -6.65
N LYS A 13 -27.36 1.72 -7.82
CA LYS A 13 -26.64 1.78 -9.10
C LYS A 13 -25.86 3.09 -9.24
N ASP A 14 -26.45 4.22 -8.86
CA ASP A 14 -25.77 5.51 -8.95
C ASP A 14 -24.56 5.64 -8.00
N GLN A 15 -24.53 4.88 -6.90
CA GLN A 15 -23.36 4.83 -6.00
C GLN A 15 -22.22 3.95 -6.53
N PHE A 16 -22.53 2.97 -7.37
CA PHE A 16 -21.55 2.02 -7.91
C PHE A 16 -20.99 2.41 -9.28
N VAL A 17 -21.53 3.44 -9.95
CA VAL A 17 -20.90 3.99 -11.15
C VAL A 17 -19.76 4.92 -10.72
N PRO A 18 -18.50 4.65 -11.10
CA PRO A 18 -17.40 5.55 -10.81
C PRO A 18 -17.68 6.90 -11.47
N ILE A 19 -17.47 7.99 -10.73
CA ILE A 19 -17.52 9.34 -11.28
C ILE A 19 -16.36 9.47 -12.26
N ILE A 20 -16.62 9.25 -13.54
CA ILE A 20 -15.67 9.53 -14.61
C ILE A 20 -15.62 11.05 -14.75
N ALA A 21 -14.57 11.66 -14.22
CA ALA A 21 -14.22 13.03 -14.57
C ALA A 21 -13.93 13.05 -16.08
N LYS A 22 -14.74 13.81 -16.82
CA LYS A 22 -14.58 14.02 -18.26
C LYS A 22 -13.30 14.84 -18.47
N ALA A 23 -12.17 14.18 -18.64
CA ALA A 23 -11.07 14.74 -19.41
C ALA A 23 -11.51 14.69 -20.88
N GLU A 24 -11.42 15.82 -21.56
CA GLU A 24 -11.81 15.98 -22.96
C GLU A 24 -10.75 15.30 -23.84
N ASP A 25 -10.82 13.97 -23.98
CA ASP A 25 -10.03 13.26 -25.00
C ASP A 25 -10.80 13.27 -26.32
N GLU A 26 -10.36 14.16 -27.21
CA GLU A 26 -10.71 14.14 -28.62
C GLU A 26 -10.21 12.83 -29.26
N VAL A 27 -11.16 11.98 -29.64
CA VAL A 27 -10.92 10.80 -30.46
C VAL A 27 -10.76 11.29 -31.91
N GLU A 28 -9.53 11.33 -32.43
CA GLU A 28 -9.25 11.38 -33.86
C GLU A 28 -8.67 10.03 -34.28
N GLU A 29 -9.52 9.22 -34.91
CA GLU A 29 -9.09 8.04 -35.68
C GLU A 29 -8.60 8.48 -37.06
N ALA A 30 -7.37 8.08 -37.42
CA ALA A 30 -6.92 8.00 -38.81
C ALA A 30 -5.79 6.97 -39.02
N ASN A 31 -6.20 5.80 -39.48
CA ASN A 31 -5.72 5.12 -40.70
C ASN A 31 -4.28 4.56 -40.80
N ASP A 32 -4.20 3.23 -40.68
CA ASP A 32 -3.71 2.23 -41.68
C ASP A 32 -2.31 2.36 -42.32
N GLY A 33 -1.45 1.37 -42.01
CA GLY A 33 -0.79 0.51 -43.02
C GLY A 33 0.71 0.70 -43.31
N ASP A 34 1.39 -0.45 -43.50
CA ASP A 34 2.76 -0.72 -44.03
C ASP A 34 3.88 -0.77 -42.96
N ASP A 35 4.34 -1.93 -42.45
CA ASP A 35 5.02 -3.10 -43.06
C ASP A 35 6.32 -2.74 -43.80
N ASP A 36 7.47 -2.83 -43.11
CA ASP A 36 8.66 -3.45 -43.70
C ASP A 36 9.66 -3.87 -42.61
N ASP A 37 10.34 -4.95 -42.96
CA ASP A 37 11.12 -5.93 -42.22
C ASP A 37 12.60 -5.50 -42.13
N ASP A 38 13.25 -5.73 -40.97
CA ASP A 38 14.70 -5.98 -40.93
C ASP A 38 15.08 -6.56 -39.56
N GLU A 39 15.13 -7.89 -39.54
CA GLU A 39 15.89 -8.71 -38.59
C GLU A 39 17.38 -8.39 -38.72
N ASP A 40 18.01 -7.92 -37.63
CA ASP A 40 19.45 -8.12 -37.45
C ASP A 40 19.69 -8.59 -36.01
N GLU A 41 20.00 -9.89 -35.91
CA GLU A 41 20.51 -10.58 -34.74
C GLU A 41 21.94 -10.08 -34.45
N ASP A 42 22.13 -9.36 -33.35
CA ASP A 42 23.42 -9.26 -32.68
C ASP A 42 23.24 -9.77 -31.24
N GLU A 43 23.43 -11.08 -31.07
CA GLU A 43 23.80 -11.70 -29.80
C GLU A 43 25.24 -11.29 -29.47
N ASP A 44 25.44 -10.43 -28.46
CA ASP A 44 26.53 -10.64 -27.50
C ASP A 44 26.46 -9.69 -26.29
N GLU A 45 26.81 -10.27 -25.14
CA GLU A 45 27.26 -9.64 -23.88
C GLU A 45 26.19 -9.04 -22.94
N ASP A 46 25.56 -9.94 -22.17
CA ASP A 46 25.87 -10.09 -20.73
C ASP A 46 26.05 -8.78 -19.93
N GLU A 47 25.01 -7.95 -19.88
CA GLU A 47 24.76 -7.08 -18.75
C GLU A 47 23.49 -7.58 -18.05
N ASP A 48 23.68 -8.46 -17.07
CA ASP A 48 22.82 -8.50 -15.87
C ASP A 48 22.87 -7.09 -15.24
N GLU A 49 22.21 -6.11 -15.88
CA GLU A 49 21.62 -4.97 -15.20
C GLU A 49 20.57 -5.58 -14.25
N GLU A 50 21.03 -6.03 -13.08
CA GLU A 50 20.19 -5.94 -11.89
C GLU A 50 19.80 -4.47 -11.78
N GLU A 51 18.72 -4.11 -12.46
CA GLU A 51 17.92 -2.91 -12.23
C GLU A 51 17.64 -2.94 -10.72
N GLU A 52 18.49 -2.29 -9.92
CA GLU A 52 18.13 -1.93 -8.56
C GLU A 52 16.91 -1.02 -8.73
N GLU A 53 15.71 -1.62 -8.76
CA GLU A 53 14.45 -0.90 -8.65
C GLU A 53 14.67 0.13 -7.55
N ALA A 54 14.58 1.41 -7.91
CA ALA A 54 14.78 2.49 -6.98
C ALA A 54 13.87 2.23 -5.77
N LYS A 55 14.46 1.93 -4.61
CA LYS A 55 13.73 1.60 -3.38
C LYS A 55 12.74 2.71 -3.06
N ASP A 56 11.57 2.35 -2.53
CA ASP A 56 10.59 3.35 -2.09
C ASP A 56 11.25 4.28 -1.07
N GLN A 57 11.34 5.56 -1.43
CA GLN A 57 11.96 6.58 -0.58
C GLN A 57 11.22 6.74 0.76
N TYR A 58 9.95 6.33 0.84
CA TYR A 58 9.21 6.29 2.11
C TYR A 58 9.69 5.15 3.00
N ASP A 59 9.93 3.95 2.47
CA ASP A 59 10.44 2.81 3.24
C ASP A 59 11.83 3.09 3.81
N GLU A 60 12.73 3.69 3.02
CA GLU A 60 14.05 4.12 3.52
C GLU A 60 13.92 5.10 4.70
N LEU A 61 13.05 6.10 4.57
CA LEU A 61 12.81 7.07 5.65
C LEU A 61 12.21 6.41 6.88
N ARG A 62 11.29 5.47 6.71
CA ARG A 62 10.69 4.69 7.80
C ARG A 62 11.74 3.90 8.56
N GLU A 63 12.65 3.23 7.86
CA GLU A 63 13.77 2.50 8.47
C GLU A 63 14.70 3.44 9.25
N GLU A 64 15.10 4.57 8.67
CA GLU A 64 15.90 5.58 9.36
C GLU A 64 15.21 6.07 10.65
N CYS A 65 13.92 6.38 10.56
CA CYS A 65 13.12 6.83 11.70
C CYS A 65 13.03 5.73 12.79
N LEU A 66 12.92 4.46 12.41
CA LEU A 66 12.95 3.32 13.33
C LEU A 66 14.28 3.16 14.07
N GLN A 67 15.41 3.54 13.45
CA GLN A 67 16.74 3.39 14.04
C GLN A 67 17.08 4.44 15.11
N THR A 68 16.28 5.49 15.26
CA THR A 68 16.39 6.47 16.34
C THR A 68 16.12 5.83 17.72
N ASP A 69 16.58 6.44 18.80
CA ASP A 69 16.35 5.92 20.16
C ASP A 69 14.85 5.80 20.49
N LYS A 70 14.05 6.79 20.08
CA LYS A 70 12.59 6.77 20.29
C LYS A 70 11.91 5.72 19.41
N GLY A 71 12.33 5.59 18.15
CA GLY A 71 11.84 4.56 17.24
C GLY A 71 12.09 3.16 17.77
N LYS A 72 13.31 2.90 18.25
CA LYS A 72 13.71 1.63 18.88
C LYS A 72 12.90 1.31 20.13
N ALA A 73 12.67 2.30 21.00
CA ALA A 73 11.87 2.11 22.21
C ALA A 73 10.40 1.77 21.89
N LEU A 74 9.80 2.50 20.95
CA LEU A 74 8.42 2.23 20.51
C LEU A 74 8.29 0.86 19.84
N LYS A 75 9.28 0.50 19.00
CA LYS A 75 9.33 -0.82 18.37
C LYS A 75 9.45 -1.92 19.43
N HIS A 76 10.29 -1.74 20.44
CA HIS A 76 10.41 -2.68 21.55
C HIS A 76 9.07 -2.92 22.24
N HIS A 77 8.30 -1.86 22.55
CA HIS A 77 6.98 -2.01 23.16
C HIS A 77 5.99 -2.75 22.26
N TYR A 78 5.99 -2.46 20.96
CA TYR A 78 5.17 -3.20 19.99
C TYR A 78 5.56 -4.68 19.95
N ASP A 79 6.84 -5.00 19.84
CA ASP A 79 7.33 -6.38 19.80
C ASP A 79 6.99 -7.14 21.10
N GLU A 80 7.07 -6.47 22.26
CA GLU A 80 6.68 -7.02 23.56
C GLU A 80 5.18 -7.32 23.63
N CYS A 81 4.33 -6.45 23.10
CA CYS A 81 2.89 -6.72 22.98
C CYS A 81 2.64 -7.92 22.07
N VAL A 82 3.28 -7.96 20.89
CA VAL A 82 3.11 -9.06 19.93
C VAL A 82 3.48 -10.40 20.55
N ALA A 83 4.60 -10.46 21.28
CA ALA A 83 5.02 -11.66 22.00
C ALA A 83 3.96 -12.09 23.04
N ARG A 84 3.40 -11.14 23.79
CA ARG A 84 2.35 -11.42 24.80
C ARG A 84 1.05 -11.91 24.16
N VAL A 85 0.60 -11.30 23.08
CA VAL A 85 -0.61 -11.72 22.33
C VAL A 85 -0.40 -13.11 21.71
N GLN A 86 0.79 -13.38 21.17
CA GLN A 86 1.13 -14.70 20.64
C GLN A 86 1.08 -15.77 21.74
N MET A 87 1.62 -15.47 22.93
CA MET A 87 1.52 -16.37 24.09
C MET A 87 0.07 -16.60 24.54
N GLN A 88 -0.83 -15.60 24.42
CA GLN A 88 -2.25 -15.78 24.71
C GLN A 88 -2.95 -16.69 23.70
N LYS A 89 -2.63 -16.54 22.41
CA LYS A 89 -3.19 -17.36 21.32
C LYS A 89 -2.90 -18.85 21.48
N GLU A 90 -1.79 -19.19 22.12
CA GLU A 90 -1.38 -20.59 22.39
C GLU A 90 -2.10 -21.22 23.59
N GLN A 91 -2.85 -20.44 24.38
CA GLN A 91 -3.55 -20.95 25.56
C GLN A 91 -4.85 -21.68 25.19
N PRO A 92 -5.21 -22.76 25.90
CA PRO A 92 -6.45 -23.47 25.67
C PRO A 92 -7.65 -22.58 25.98
N GLY A 93 -8.65 -22.57 25.09
CA GLY A 93 -9.84 -21.73 25.22
C GLY A 93 -9.65 -20.28 24.79
N TYR A 94 -8.53 -19.94 24.12
CA TYR A 94 -8.34 -18.60 23.54
C TYR A 94 -9.49 -18.18 22.63
N GLU A 95 -10.03 -19.11 21.84
CA GLU A 95 -11.14 -18.83 20.91
C GLU A 95 -12.40 -18.35 21.63
N ASP A 96 -12.70 -18.91 22.80
CA ASP A 96 -13.88 -18.59 23.61
C ASP A 96 -13.68 -17.37 24.54
N LEU A 97 -12.49 -16.76 24.52
CA LEU A 97 -12.19 -15.60 25.35
C LEU A 97 -12.92 -14.35 24.83
N GLU A 98 -13.73 -13.73 25.68
CA GLU A 98 -14.47 -12.49 25.37
C GLU A 98 -13.54 -11.30 25.12
N ASN A 99 -12.42 -11.23 25.85
CA ASN A 99 -11.48 -10.12 25.81
C ASN A 99 -10.10 -10.58 25.33
N LYS A 100 -9.90 -10.58 24.02
CA LYS A 100 -8.59 -10.87 23.40
C LYS A 100 -7.79 -9.59 23.35
N GLU A 101 -6.57 -9.61 23.87
CA GLU A 101 -5.64 -8.49 23.72
C GLU A 101 -5.22 -8.33 22.25
N ASP A 102 -5.08 -7.09 21.81
CA ASP A 102 -4.48 -6.69 20.53
C ASP A 102 -3.34 -5.68 20.77
N CYS A 103 -2.58 -5.38 19.72
CA CYS A 103 -1.43 -4.46 19.78
C CYS A 103 -1.65 -3.21 18.93
N VAL A 104 -2.92 -2.81 18.70
CA VAL A 104 -3.25 -1.67 17.84
C VAL A 104 -2.74 -0.37 18.46
N GLU A 105 -2.79 -0.23 19.79
CA GLU A 105 -2.27 0.94 20.49
C GLU A 105 -0.75 1.11 20.30
N GLU A 106 0.04 0.06 20.55
CA GLU A 106 1.49 0.10 20.39
C GLU A 106 1.89 0.30 18.91
N PHE A 107 1.16 -0.32 17.99
CA PHE A 107 1.34 -0.09 16.56
C PHE A 107 1.06 1.37 16.20
N PHE A 108 0.00 1.98 16.73
CA PHE A 108 -0.35 3.38 16.47
C PHE A 108 0.70 4.32 17.03
N HIS A 109 1.25 4.05 18.22
CA HIS A 109 2.36 4.85 18.76
C HIS A 109 3.61 4.77 17.88
N LEU A 110 3.98 3.57 17.42
CA LEU A 110 5.11 3.35 16.52
C LEU A 110 4.90 4.07 15.18
N GLN A 111 3.76 3.83 14.54
CA GLN A 111 3.42 4.40 13.23
C GLN A 111 3.32 5.92 13.29
N HIS A 112 2.63 6.46 14.31
CA HIS A 112 2.50 7.91 14.49
C HIS A 112 3.86 8.60 14.64
N TYR A 113 4.81 7.95 15.32
CA TYR A 113 6.17 8.46 15.43
C TYR A 113 6.90 8.44 14.08
N MET A 114 6.82 7.32 13.35
CA MET A 114 7.44 7.18 12.03
C MET A 114 6.89 8.20 11.04
N ASP A 115 5.57 8.41 11.02
CA ASP A 115 4.94 9.41 10.15
C ASP A 115 5.35 10.83 10.52
N SER A 116 5.39 11.15 11.82
CA SER A 116 5.86 12.46 12.29
C SER A 116 7.32 12.73 11.89
N CYS A 117 8.13 11.69 11.74
CA CYS A 117 9.53 11.77 11.33
C CYS A 117 9.70 11.82 9.79
N ALA A 118 8.96 11.00 9.05
CA ALA A 118 9.10 10.85 7.60
C ALA A 118 8.30 11.88 6.79
N ALA A 119 7.10 12.27 7.24
CA ALA A 119 6.23 13.19 6.51
C ALA A 119 6.89 14.53 6.11
N PRO A 120 7.67 15.22 6.98
CA PRO A 120 8.33 16.47 6.58
C PRO A 120 9.52 16.27 5.62
N ARG A 121 9.96 15.03 5.37
CA ARG A 121 11.14 14.69 4.57
C ARG A 121 10.79 14.05 3.23
N LEU A 122 9.70 13.29 3.17
CA LEU A 122 9.35 12.42 2.04
C LEU A 122 9.28 13.17 0.70
N PHE A 123 8.53 14.27 0.63
CA PHE A 123 8.30 14.99 -0.63
C PHE A 123 9.55 15.68 -1.18
N SER A 124 10.61 15.83 -0.38
CA SER A 124 11.91 16.31 -0.88
C SER A 124 12.70 15.24 -1.65
N LYS A 125 12.33 13.96 -1.50
CA LYS A 125 12.95 12.80 -2.15
C LYS A 125 12.18 12.32 -3.38
N LEU A 126 10.95 12.79 -3.57
CA LEU A 126 10.09 12.46 -4.72
C LEU A 126 10.29 13.48 -5.84
N LYS A 127 10.17 13.04 -7.11
CA LYS A 127 10.40 13.86 -8.31
C LYS A 127 9.11 14.37 -8.93
#